data_AF-U5D7G6-F1
#
_entry.id   AF-U5D7G6-F1
#
_cell.length_a   1.000
_cell.length_b   1.000
_cell.length_c   1.000
_cell.angle_alpha   90.00
_cell.angle_beta   90.00
_cell.angle_gamma   90.00
#
_symmetry.space_group_name_H-M   'P 1'
#
loop_
_entity.id
_entity.type
_entity.pdbx_description
1 polymer ?
#
loop_
_entity_poly.entity_id
_entity_poly.type
_entity_poly.pdbx_seq_one_letter_code
_entity_poly.pdbx_strand_id
1 'polypeptide(L)'
;MKAKLAKEVGATFRDSGFFHSINHCIPKEPTETVTENLKLFFHQPLEEKMKVQLDLTHPVSYNSNDFTNNVRDWVEIYNYLLKDKIEVPVTHELEATRIMQLHNHGPACPPGFQELLDEYGVWLAKLSFEILELTALSLSLPADRLMPMFADHATINRVNHYEPCPPPEKSLSLICELRN
;
A
#
# COMPACT_ATOMS: atom_id res chain seq x y z
N MET A 1 28.81 -8.87 -0.84
CA MET A 1 27.37 -9.24 -0.86
C MET A 1 26.50 -8.11 -1.41
N LYS A 2 26.40 -6.93 -0.75
CA LYS A 2 25.58 -5.79 -1.23
C LYS A 2 25.83 -5.35 -2.69
N ALA A 3 27.09 -5.27 -3.13
CA ALA A 3 27.40 -4.89 -4.52
C ALA A 3 26.86 -5.86 -5.58
N LYS A 4 26.79 -7.16 -5.28
CA LYS A 4 26.19 -8.16 -6.17
C LYS A 4 24.68 -7.96 -6.25
N LEU A 5 24.01 -7.81 -5.11
CA LEU A 5 22.58 -7.54 -5.04
C LEU A 5 22.20 -6.24 -5.75
N ALA A 6 22.97 -5.17 -5.58
CA ALA A 6 22.74 -3.91 -6.28
C ALA A 6 22.79 -4.08 -7.81
N LYS A 7 23.74 -4.88 -8.32
CA LYS A 7 23.82 -5.19 -9.76
C LYS A 7 22.60 -5.98 -10.24
N GLU A 8 22.14 -6.96 -9.47
CA GLU A 8 20.95 -7.76 -9.78
C GLU A 8 19.68 -6.90 -9.78
N VAL A 9 19.46 -6.10 -8.72
CA VAL A 9 18.36 -5.15 -8.62
C VAL A 9 18.36 -4.18 -9.81
N GLY A 10 19.51 -3.59 -10.12
CA GLY A 10 19.64 -2.69 -11.27
C GLY A 10 19.35 -3.35 -12.61
N ALA A 11 19.73 -4.63 -12.79
CA ALA A 11 19.39 -5.39 -13.99
C ALA A 11 17.88 -5.66 -14.07
N THR A 12 17.27 -6.15 -12.98
CA THR A 12 15.82 -6.41 -12.94
C THR A 12 15.00 -5.16 -13.21
N PHE A 13 15.38 -4.01 -12.66
CA PHE A 13 14.65 -2.77 -12.94
C PHE A 13 14.75 -2.32 -14.39
N ARG A 14 15.88 -2.55 -15.07
CA ARG A 14 16.03 -2.21 -16.50
C ARG A 14 15.31 -3.18 -17.42
N ASP A 15 15.35 -4.47 -17.09
CA ASP A 15 14.98 -5.53 -18.02
C ASP A 15 13.50 -5.94 -17.85
N SER A 16 13.01 -6.04 -16.61
CA SER A 16 11.63 -6.46 -16.29
C SER A 16 10.81 -5.40 -15.56
N GLY A 17 11.45 -4.49 -14.83
CA GLY A 17 10.78 -3.50 -13.98
C GLY A 17 10.26 -4.05 -12.64
N PHE A 18 10.40 -5.35 -12.37
CA PHE A 18 9.95 -5.98 -11.12
C PHE A 18 10.83 -7.18 -10.75
N PHE A 19 10.80 -7.54 -9.45
CA PHE A 19 11.46 -8.73 -8.91
C PHE A 19 10.73 -9.22 -7.65
N HIS A 20 10.99 -10.48 -7.26
CA HIS A 20 10.58 -11.00 -5.96
C HIS A 20 11.72 -10.89 -4.97
N SER A 21 11.44 -10.32 -3.80
CA SER A 21 12.35 -10.37 -2.66
C SER A 21 12.05 -11.62 -1.83
N ILE A 22 13.07 -12.41 -1.53
CA ILE A 22 12.98 -13.58 -0.64
C ILE A 22 14.03 -13.45 0.46
N ASN A 23 13.80 -14.10 1.61
CA ASN A 23 14.67 -13.96 2.79
C ASN A 23 14.84 -12.48 3.24
N HIS A 24 13.78 -11.68 3.08
CA HIS A 24 13.75 -10.23 3.33
C HIS A 24 13.65 -9.84 4.81
N CYS A 25 13.92 -10.78 5.73
CA CYS A 25 13.96 -10.58 7.18
C CYS A 25 12.68 -10.00 7.83
N ILE A 26 11.56 -9.93 7.10
CA ILE A 26 10.26 -9.62 7.70
C ILE A 26 9.77 -10.90 8.39
N PRO A 27 9.48 -10.86 9.70
CA PRO A 27 8.98 -12.03 10.41
C PRO A 27 7.62 -12.47 9.83
N LYS A 28 7.40 -13.78 9.78
CA LYS A 28 6.18 -14.36 9.18
C LYS A 28 4.93 -14.01 9.98
N GLU A 29 5.03 -14.03 11.31
CA GLU A 29 3.92 -13.83 12.23
C GLU A 29 3.22 -12.47 12.03
N PRO A 30 3.87 -11.29 12.05
CA PRO A 30 3.22 -10.02 11.74
C PRO A 30 2.48 -10.02 10.39
N THR A 31 3.08 -10.58 9.33
CA THR A 31 2.43 -10.68 8.02
C THR A 31 1.17 -11.54 8.07
N GLU A 32 1.21 -12.69 8.75
CA GLU A 32 0.07 -13.58 8.92
C GLU A 32 -1.04 -12.92 9.74
N THR A 33 -0.70 -12.34 10.89
CA THR A 33 -1.65 -11.65 11.78
C THR A 33 -2.33 -10.48 11.06
N VAL A 34 -1.58 -9.66 10.31
CA VAL A 34 -2.15 -8.56 9.50
C VAL A 34 -3.10 -9.09 8.43
N THR A 35 -2.68 -10.16 7.74
CA THR A 35 -3.48 -10.78 6.68
C THR A 35 -4.79 -11.34 7.23
N GLU A 36 -4.76 -11.99 8.40
CA GLU A 36 -5.95 -12.54 9.07
C GLU A 36 -6.90 -11.43 9.52
N ASN A 37 -6.39 -10.36 10.12
CA ASN A 37 -7.22 -9.23 10.55
C ASN A 37 -7.83 -8.48 9.36
N LEU A 38 -7.09 -8.33 8.25
CA LEU A 38 -7.64 -7.77 7.01
C LEU A 38 -8.76 -8.66 6.45
N LYS A 39 -8.60 -9.98 6.46
CA LYS A 39 -9.68 -10.90 6.09
C LYS A 39 -10.90 -10.70 6.98
N LEU A 40 -10.71 -10.66 8.31
CA LEU A 40 -11.82 -10.40 9.24
C LEU A 40 -12.53 -9.09 8.90
N PHE A 41 -11.79 -8.02 8.60
CA PHE A 41 -12.36 -6.75 8.17
C PHE A 41 -13.23 -6.90 6.90
N PHE A 42 -12.73 -7.52 5.83
CA PHE A 42 -13.48 -7.67 4.58
C PHE A 42 -14.69 -8.61 4.67
N HIS A 43 -14.69 -9.56 5.60
CA HIS A 43 -15.84 -10.45 5.85
C HIS A 43 -16.97 -9.81 6.66
N GLN A 44 -16.79 -8.57 7.14
CA GLN A 44 -17.86 -7.85 7.82
C GLN A 44 -18.98 -7.45 6.83
N PRO A 45 -20.22 -7.25 7.33
CA PRO A 45 -21.30 -6.67 6.53
C PRO A 45 -20.89 -5.35 5.89
N LEU A 46 -21.47 -5.04 4.73
CA LEU A 46 -21.16 -3.81 3.99
C LEU A 46 -21.39 -2.57 4.86
N GLU A 47 -22.44 -2.56 5.70
CA GLU A 47 -22.75 -1.47 6.60
C GLU A 47 -21.62 -1.17 7.59
N GLU A 48 -20.91 -2.19 8.05
CA GLU A 48 -19.76 -2.04 8.95
C GLU A 48 -18.53 -1.54 8.19
N LYS A 49 -18.25 -2.08 7.00
CA LYS A 49 -17.12 -1.63 6.15
C LYS A 49 -17.30 -0.18 5.69
N MET A 50 -18.53 0.23 5.40
CA MET A 50 -18.85 1.60 4.98
C MET A 50 -18.71 2.64 6.09
N LYS A 51 -18.59 2.25 7.36
CA LYS A 51 -18.28 3.20 8.45
C LYS A 51 -16.92 3.87 8.27
N VAL A 52 -15.99 3.19 7.59
CA VAL A 52 -14.65 3.71 7.27
C VAL A 52 -14.52 4.11 5.80
N GLN A 53 -15.62 4.51 5.16
CA GLN A 53 -15.59 5.03 3.79
C GLN A 53 -14.83 6.36 3.68
N LEU A 54 -14.53 6.74 2.44
CA LEU A 54 -13.81 7.96 2.12
C LEU A 54 -14.58 9.23 2.50
N ASP A 55 -13.86 10.17 3.12
CA ASP A 55 -14.32 11.53 3.35
C ASP A 55 -13.18 12.55 3.16
N LEU A 56 -13.48 13.84 3.37
CA LEU A 56 -12.54 14.94 3.15
C LEU A 56 -11.28 14.90 4.02
N THR A 57 -11.34 14.23 5.16
CA THR A 57 -10.25 14.13 6.16
C THR A 57 -9.58 12.75 6.17
N HIS A 58 -10.23 11.76 5.57
CA HIS A 58 -9.79 10.38 5.44
C HIS A 58 -9.63 9.99 3.96
N PRO A 59 -8.59 10.51 3.29
CA PRO A 59 -8.37 10.29 1.85
C PRO A 59 -8.02 8.84 1.51
N VAL A 60 -7.75 8.01 2.53
CA VAL A 60 -7.47 6.59 2.40
C VAL A 60 -8.37 5.81 3.35
N SER A 61 -9.16 4.91 2.77
CA SER A 61 -10.37 4.38 3.40
C SER A 61 -10.91 3.21 2.57
N TYR A 62 -12.04 2.66 3.02
CA TYR A 62 -12.74 1.60 2.29
C TYR A 62 -13.42 2.12 1.01
N ASN A 63 -13.25 1.37 -0.09
CA ASN A 63 -13.91 1.60 -1.38
C ASN A 63 -14.23 0.27 -2.08
N SER A 64 -15.38 0.18 -2.76
CA SER A 64 -15.79 -0.98 -3.57
C SER A 64 -16.23 -0.59 -4.99
N ASN A 65 -15.90 0.63 -5.42
CA ASN A 65 -16.33 1.20 -6.70
C ASN A 65 -15.15 1.82 -7.45
N ASP A 66 -14.09 1.03 -7.65
CA ASP A 66 -12.90 1.44 -8.39
C ASP A 66 -13.02 1.13 -9.89
N PHE A 67 -12.33 1.91 -10.72
CA PHE A 67 -12.39 1.80 -12.18
C PHE A 67 -10.99 1.79 -12.78
N THR A 68 -10.73 0.82 -13.65
CA THR A 68 -9.54 0.76 -14.50
C THR A 68 -9.96 0.87 -15.95
N ASN A 69 -9.44 1.86 -16.69
CA ASN A 69 -9.81 2.10 -18.10
C ASN A 69 -11.33 2.23 -18.35
N ASN A 70 -12.04 2.94 -17.47
CA ASN A 70 -13.52 3.09 -17.47
C ASN A 70 -14.31 1.79 -17.27
N VAL A 71 -13.65 0.72 -16.84
CA VAL A 71 -14.27 -0.57 -16.51
C VAL A 71 -14.26 -0.73 -14.99
N ARG A 72 -15.39 -1.09 -14.40
CA ARG A 72 -15.50 -1.32 -12.95
C ARG A 72 -14.70 -2.55 -12.55
N ASP A 73 -13.83 -2.40 -11.56
CA ASP A 73 -13.05 -3.51 -11.03
C ASP A 73 -13.88 -4.36 -10.07
N TRP A 74 -13.64 -5.68 -10.08
CA TRP A 74 -14.25 -6.62 -9.13
C TRP A 74 -13.38 -6.73 -7.88
N VAL A 75 -13.33 -5.65 -7.11
CA VAL A 75 -12.42 -5.51 -5.97
C VAL A 75 -13.05 -4.68 -4.85
N GLU A 76 -12.82 -5.12 -3.62
CA GLU A 76 -12.96 -4.27 -2.43
C GLU A 76 -11.58 -3.80 -2.00
N ILE A 77 -11.49 -2.54 -1.59
CA ILE A 77 -10.23 -1.86 -1.32
C ILE A 77 -10.30 -1.29 0.08
N TYR A 78 -9.21 -1.42 0.81
CA TYR A 78 -8.95 -0.65 2.01
C TYR A 78 -7.57 0.01 1.89
N ASN A 79 -7.55 1.34 1.86
CA ASN A 79 -6.30 2.10 1.86
C ASN A 79 -6.03 2.65 3.25
N TYR A 80 -4.77 2.67 3.66
CA TYR A 80 -4.33 3.31 4.90
C TYR A 80 -2.93 3.92 4.76
N LEU A 81 -2.69 5.01 5.47
CA LEU A 81 -1.39 5.65 5.61
C LEU A 81 -0.50 4.80 6.52
N LEU A 82 0.77 4.67 6.13
CA LEU A 82 1.79 4.09 7.00
C LEU A 82 2.03 4.94 8.27
N LYS A 83 1.92 6.27 8.14
CA LYS A 83 1.99 7.21 9.25
C LYS A 83 0.57 7.68 9.52
N ASP A 84 0.03 7.39 10.71
CA ASP A 84 -1.35 7.70 11.07
C ASP A 84 -1.75 9.14 10.76
N LYS A 85 -0.83 10.10 10.90
CA LYS A 85 -1.09 11.52 10.61
C LYS A 85 -0.05 12.08 9.66
N ILE A 86 -0.53 12.64 8.55
CA ILE A 86 0.30 13.42 7.64
C ILE A 86 -0.29 14.82 7.48
N GLU A 87 0.58 15.78 7.25
CA GLU A 87 0.22 17.16 6.95
C GLU A 87 0.48 17.39 5.48
N VAL A 88 -0.53 17.87 4.76
CA VAL A 88 -0.42 18.20 3.34
C VAL A 88 -0.91 19.61 3.09
N PRO A 89 -0.31 20.34 2.14
CA PRO A 89 -0.90 21.57 1.65
C PRO A 89 -2.31 21.32 1.10
N VAL A 90 -3.25 22.22 1.40
CA VAL A 90 -4.63 22.13 0.88
C VAL A 90 -4.67 22.26 -0.65
N THR A 91 -3.68 22.92 -1.24
CA THR A 91 -3.53 23.09 -2.69
C THR A 91 -2.11 22.71 -3.12
N HIS A 92 -1.93 22.36 -4.39
CA HIS A 92 -0.59 22.08 -4.96
C HIS A 92 0.21 23.36 -5.28
N GLU A 93 -0.25 24.53 -4.81
CA GLU A 93 0.42 25.80 -5.06
C GLU A 93 1.66 25.93 -4.18
N LEU A 94 2.77 26.40 -4.76
CA LEU A 94 4.06 26.54 -4.09
C LEU A 94 4.01 27.45 -2.85
N GLU A 95 3.05 28.36 -2.78
CA GLU A 95 2.86 29.32 -1.69
C GLU A 95 1.69 28.95 -0.76
N ALA A 96 1.16 27.73 -0.85
CA ALA A 96 0.04 27.28 -0.03
C ALA A 96 0.41 27.31 1.47
N THR A 97 -0.19 28.25 2.21
CA THR A 97 0.00 28.40 3.66
C THR A 97 -1.00 27.58 4.48
N ARG A 98 -2.07 27.10 3.84
CA ARG A 98 -3.09 26.29 4.50
C ARG A 98 -2.69 24.83 4.46
N ILE A 99 -2.56 24.24 5.64
CA ILE A 99 -2.26 22.83 5.86
C ILE A 99 -3.53 22.10 6.26
N MET A 100 -3.71 20.90 5.71
CA MET A 100 -4.72 19.95 6.11
C MET A 100 -4.04 18.75 6.75
N GLN A 101 -4.59 18.27 7.85
CA GLN A 101 -4.16 17.02 8.47
C GLN A 101 -5.02 15.89 7.94
N LEU A 102 -4.36 14.88 7.38
CA LEU A 102 -4.98 13.64 6.95
C LEU A 102 -4.67 12.58 8.00
N HIS A 103 -5.63 11.70 8.25
CA HIS A 103 -5.43 10.58 9.15
C HIS A 103 -6.13 9.30 8.71
N ASN A 104 -5.74 8.18 9.30
CA ASN A 104 -6.36 6.90 9.00
C ASN A 104 -7.78 6.81 9.57
N HIS A 105 -8.69 6.28 8.76
CA HIS A 105 -10.01 5.87 9.22
C HIS A 105 -9.96 4.37 9.57
N GLY A 106 -9.54 4.07 10.80
CA GLY A 106 -9.42 2.70 11.29
C GLY A 106 -10.80 2.08 11.56
N PRO A 107 -11.08 0.83 11.15
CA PRO A 107 -12.30 0.13 11.53
C PRO A 107 -12.32 -0.16 13.03
N ALA A 108 -13.51 -0.14 13.63
CA ALA A 108 -13.69 -0.49 15.04
C ALA A 108 -13.50 -2.00 15.32
N CYS A 109 -13.59 -2.82 14.28
CA CYS A 109 -13.41 -4.27 14.35
C CYS A 109 -12.53 -4.72 13.17
N PRO A 110 -11.48 -5.53 13.42
CA PRO A 110 -11.09 -6.06 14.74
C PRO A 110 -10.45 -4.99 15.66
N PRO A 111 -10.51 -5.14 16.99
CA PRO A 111 -9.82 -4.21 17.91
C PRO A 111 -8.31 -4.26 17.74
N GLY A 112 -7.63 -3.11 17.88
CA GLY A 112 -6.17 -3.02 17.74
C GLY A 112 -5.66 -3.05 16.30
N PHE A 113 -6.56 -2.84 15.34
CA PHE A 113 -6.25 -2.99 13.92
C PHE A 113 -5.22 -1.96 13.43
N GLN A 114 -5.33 -0.70 13.86
CA GLN A 114 -4.40 0.34 13.44
C GLN A 114 -2.99 0.08 13.97
N GLU A 115 -2.87 -0.30 15.24
CA GLU A 115 -1.60 -0.60 15.89
C GLU A 115 -0.87 -1.76 15.20
N LEU A 116 -1.62 -2.78 14.78
CA LEU A 116 -1.11 -3.91 14.04
C LEU A 116 -0.64 -3.53 12.62
N LEU A 117 -1.35 -2.63 11.94
CA LEU A 117 -0.93 -2.10 10.64
C LEU A 117 0.33 -1.22 10.77
N ASP A 118 0.43 -0.43 11.84
CA ASP A 118 1.59 0.41 12.13
C ASP A 118 2.84 -0.43 12.41
N GLU A 119 2.72 -1.49 13.24
CA GLU A 119 3.81 -2.42 13.54
C GLU A 119 4.33 -3.09 12.27
N TYR A 120 3.44 -3.62 11.45
CA TYR A 120 3.82 -4.23 10.17
C TYR A 120 4.42 -3.21 9.20
N GLY A 121 3.89 -2.00 9.23
CA GLY A 121 4.38 -0.86 8.46
C GLY A 121 5.86 -0.57 8.69
N VAL A 122 6.37 -0.68 9.92
CA VAL A 122 7.79 -0.49 10.23
C VAL A 122 8.67 -1.49 9.46
N TRP A 123 8.23 -2.75 9.34
CA TRP A 123 8.94 -3.77 8.58
C TRP A 123 8.96 -3.47 7.08
N LEU A 124 7.82 -3.06 6.52
CA LEU A 124 7.71 -2.66 5.11
C LEU A 124 8.57 -1.43 4.79
N ALA A 125 8.59 -0.44 5.69
CA ALA A 125 9.40 0.76 5.54
C ALA A 125 10.89 0.39 5.49
N LYS A 126 11.35 -0.43 6.44
CA LYS A 126 12.74 -0.89 6.48
C LYS A 126 13.15 -1.59 5.17
N LEU A 127 12.34 -2.54 4.70
CA LEU A 127 12.61 -3.23 3.43
C LEU A 127 12.64 -2.26 2.25
N SER A 128 11.72 -1.28 2.21
CA SER A 128 11.67 -0.26 1.16
C SER A 128 12.94 0.59 1.12
N PHE A 129 13.46 1.00 2.28
CA PHE A 129 14.72 1.75 2.37
C PHE A 129 15.95 0.90 2.00
N GLU A 130 15.96 -0.40 2.30
CA GLU A 130 17.01 -1.31 1.84
C GLU A 130 17.01 -1.47 0.31
N ILE A 131 15.82 -1.59 -0.30
CA ILE A 131 15.68 -1.60 -1.77
C ILE A 131 16.14 -0.28 -2.36
N LEU A 132 15.80 0.85 -1.72
CA LEU A 132 16.23 2.18 -2.16
C LEU A 132 17.77 2.33 -2.10
N GLU A 133 18.41 1.80 -1.06
CA GLU A 133 19.88 1.74 -0.94
C GLU A 133 20.49 0.93 -2.10
N LEU A 134 19.97 -0.27 -2.36
CA LEU A 134 20.42 -1.12 -3.46
C LEU A 134 20.21 -0.45 -4.83
N THR A 135 19.12 0.32 -4.98
CA THR A 135 18.81 1.08 -6.18
C THR A 135 19.87 2.16 -6.41
N ALA A 136 20.21 2.96 -5.39
CA ALA A 136 21.24 3.99 -5.48
C ALA A 136 22.61 3.38 -5.85
N LEU A 137 23.00 2.29 -5.18
CA LEU A 137 24.24 1.58 -5.48
C LEU A 137 24.27 1.02 -6.91
N SER A 138 23.14 0.54 -7.43
CA SER A 138 23.02 0.02 -8.80
C SER A 138 23.30 1.11 -9.86
N LEU A 139 23.05 2.36 -9.50
CA LEU A 139 23.30 3.56 -10.32
C LEU A 139 24.70 4.15 -10.09
N SER A 140 25.57 3.45 -9.34
CA SER A 140 26.88 3.96 -8.92
C SER A 140 26.81 5.26 -8.11
N LEU A 141 25.74 5.45 -7.35
CA LEU A 141 25.55 6.56 -6.42
C LEU A 141 25.89 6.14 -4.98
N PRO A 142 26.12 7.10 -4.06
CA PRO A 142 26.17 6.81 -2.63
C PRO A 142 24.90 6.09 -2.17
N ALA A 143 25.04 5.15 -1.22
CA ALA A 143 23.97 4.27 -0.78
C ALA A 143 22.75 5.03 -0.20
N ASP A 144 23.02 6.18 0.42
CA ASP A 144 22.04 7.07 1.04
C ASP A 144 21.51 8.16 0.11
N ARG A 145 21.97 8.21 -1.16
CA ARG A 145 21.71 9.34 -2.07
C ARG A 145 20.23 9.66 -2.25
N LEU A 146 19.37 8.65 -2.21
CA LEU A 146 17.94 8.77 -2.43
C LEU A 146 17.15 8.97 -1.13
N MET A 147 17.70 8.60 0.04
CA MET A 147 16.98 8.63 1.32
C MET A 147 16.37 10.01 1.67
N PRO A 148 17.07 11.16 1.46
CA PRO A 148 16.52 12.47 1.77
C PRO A 148 15.24 12.81 0.99
N MET A 149 15.02 12.21 -0.18
CA MET A 149 13.81 12.43 -0.99
C MET A 149 12.56 11.82 -0.34
N PHE A 150 12.75 10.92 0.62
CA PHE A 150 11.69 10.21 1.35
C PHE A 150 11.67 10.61 2.83
N ALA A 151 12.31 11.70 3.23
CA ALA A 151 12.33 12.12 4.64
C ALA A 151 10.95 12.48 5.19
N ASP A 152 10.07 13.07 4.36
CA ASP A 152 8.72 13.50 4.74
C ASP A 152 7.67 13.07 3.69
N HIS A 153 7.82 11.84 3.18
CA HIS A 153 6.88 11.30 2.20
C HIS A 153 5.63 10.71 2.88
N ALA A 154 4.51 10.75 2.17
CA ALA A 154 3.35 9.95 2.50
C ALA A 154 3.48 8.57 1.85
N THR A 155 3.34 7.51 2.64
CA THR A 155 3.17 6.14 2.12
C THR A 155 1.72 5.71 2.34
N ILE A 156 1.07 5.28 1.26
CA ILE A 156 -0.27 4.68 1.29
C ILE A 156 -0.11 3.20 0.99
N ASN A 157 -0.58 2.36 1.90
CA ASN A 157 -0.76 0.94 1.67
C ASN A 157 -2.16 0.71 1.12
N ARG A 158 -2.25 -0.07 0.04
CA ARG A 158 -3.50 -0.46 -0.58
C ARG A 158 -3.70 -1.95 -0.43
N VAL A 159 -4.79 -2.34 0.23
CA VAL A 159 -5.21 -3.74 0.34
C VAL A 159 -6.36 -3.99 -0.63
N ASN A 160 -6.14 -4.93 -1.55
CA ASN A 160 -7.15 -5.38 -2.50
C ASN A 160 -7.71 -6.73 -2.05
N HIS A 161 -9.01 -6.80 -1.83
CA HIS A 161 -9.75 -8.03 -1.60
C HIS A 161 -10.56 -8.39 -2.84
N TYR A 162 -10.24 -9.55 -3.43
CA TYR A 162 -10.93 -10.08 -4.60
C TYR A 162 -11.79 -11.25 -4.17
N GLU A 163 -13.10 -11.03 -4.11
CA GLU A 163 -14.06 -12.13 -3.96
C GLU A 163 -14.01 -13.07 -5.18
N PRO A 164 -14.44 -14.34 -5.04
CA PRO A 164 -14.63 -15.23 -6.16
C PRO A 164 -15.44 -14.54 -7.27
N CYS A 165 -14.94 -14.60 -8.51
CA CYS A 165 -15.59 -13.91 -9.62
C CYS A 165 -16.95 -14.56 -9.90
N PRO A 166 -18.02 -13.76 -10.14
CA PRO A 166 -19.25 -14.31 -10.68
C PRO A 166 -19.00 -14.92 -12.07
N PRO A 167 -19.90 -15.80 -12.57
CA PRO A 167 -19.75 -16.42 -13.89
C PRO A 167 -19.49 -15.38 -15.00
N PRO A 168 -18.72 -15.73 -16.05
CA PRO A 168 -18.22 -14.79 -17.07
C PRO A 168 -19.31 -13.91 -17.71
N GLU A 169 -20.53 -14.44 -17.85
CA GLU A 169 -21.70 -13.73 -18.39
C GLU A 169 -22.12 -12.49 -17.56
N LYS A 170 -21.59 -12.35 -16.34
CA LYS A 170 -21.92 -11.27 -15.38
C LYS A 170 -20.70 -10.46 -14.94
N SER A 171 -19.50 -10.78 -15.40
CA SER A 171 -18.27 -10.08 -15.01
C SER A 171 -17.78 -9.19 -16.15
N LEU A 172 -17.80 -7.87 -15.93
CA LEU A 172 -17.21 -6.91 -16.87
C LEU A 172 -15.80 -6.46 -16.46
N SER A 173 -15.20 -7.01 -15.38
CA SER A 173 -13.91 -6.52 -14.88
C SER A 173 -12.72 -7.20 -15.54
N LEU A 174 -11.69 -6.40 -15.90
CA LEU A 174 -10.41 -6.85 -16.45
C LEU A 174 -9.72 -7.94 -15.60
N ILE A 175 -9.93 -7.90 -14.28
CA ILE A 175 -9.29 -8.83 -13.34
C ILE A 175 -9.99 -10.20 -13.32
N CYS A 176 -11.29 -10.24 -13.59
CA CYS A 176 -12.03 -11.50 -13.72
C CYS A 176 -11.65 -12.28 -14.98
N GLU A 177 -11.36 -11.58 -16.09
CA GLU A 177 -10.99 -12.20 -17.37
C GLU A 177 -9.64 -12.93 -17.31
N LEU A 178 -8.69 -12.48 -16.48
CA LEU A 178 -7.37 -13.10 -16.33
C LEU A 178 -7.34 -14.35 -15.44
N ARG A 179 -8.45 -14.67 -14.76
CA ARG A 179 -8.55 -15.79 -13.80
C ARG A 179 -9.30 -17.02 -14.33
N ASN A 180 -9.86 -16.94 -15.54
CA ASN A 180 -10.49 -18.06 -16.26
C ASN A 180 -9.61 -18.51 -17.43
#